data_AF-A0A8S2YVM5-F1
#
_entry.id   AF-A0A8S2YVM5-F1
#
_cell.length_a   1.000
_cell.length_b   1.000
_cell.length_c   1.000
_cell.angle_alpha   90.00
_cell.angle_beta   90.00
_cell.angle_gamma   90.00
#
_symmetry.space_group_name_H-M   'P 1'
#
loop_
_entity.id
_entity.type
_entity.pdbx_description
1 polymer ?
#
loop_
_entity_poly.entity_id
_entity_poly.type
_entity_poly.pdbx_seq_one_letter_code
_entity_poly.pdbx_strand_id
1 'polypeptide(L)'
;MSIDLQSTIKKATDFAERATIEDKAKNYEAAAQAYMAATEWLLHATKYGVMDRPMKHNIRAKAITYVQRAEEIKKMLDNKPKNTQAMASNENSQANSRNGKKSDDNDSPDSERKRIMQKFEANIVTDLNVTFDDVVGLEQAKTALREAVILPVKFPKLFKGKRKPWAGILLYG
;
A
#
# COMPACT_ATOMS: atom_id res chain seq x y z
N MET A 1 -1.44 29.24 -17.60
CA MET A 1 -0.09 29.06 -17.02
C MET A 1 0.07 27.57 -16.74
N SER A 2 0.69 26.82 -17.67
CA SER A 2 0.93 25.39 -17.46
C SER A 2 1.91 25.22 -16.31
N ILE A 3 1.46 24.62 -15.22
CA ILE A 3 2.33 24.30 -14.09
C ILE A 3 3.28 23.21 -14.56
N ASP A 4 4.58 23.46 -14.48
CA ASP A 4 5.58 22.44 -14.76
C ASP A 4 5.49 21.34 -13.70
N LEU A 5 4.97 20.20 -14.15
CA LEU A 5 4.69 19.08 -13.27
C LEU A 5 5.96 18.52 -12.63
N GLN A 6 7.07 18.53 -13.38
CA GLN A 6 8.34 18.00 -12.89
C GLN A 6 8.85 18.85 -11.72
N SER A 7 8.83 20.18 -11.85
CA SER A 7 9.14 21.10 -10.75
C SER A 7 8.23 20.90 -9.52
N THR A 8 6.92 20.70 -9.71
CA THR A 8 5.98 20.46 -8.59
C THR A 8 6.29 19.15 -7.86
N ILE A 9 6.53 18.07 -8.59
CA ILE A 9 6.88 16.77 -8.00
C ILE A 9 8.22 16.86 -7.27
N LYS A 10 9.22 17.53 -7.86
CA LYS A 10 10.53 17.72 -7.24
C LYS A 10 10.44 18.43 -5.89
N LYS A 11 9.67 19.53 -5.82
CA LYS A 11 9.41 20.21 -4.54
C LYS A 11 8.76 19.26 -3.52
N ALA A 12 7.81 18.44 -3.96
CA ALA A 12 7.14 17.49 -3.08
C ALA A 12 8.10 16.44 -2.52
N THR A 13 9.03 15.93 -3.34
CA THR A 13 10.09 15.00 -2.88
C THR A 13 11.05 15.67 -1.92
N ASP A 14 11.47 16.92 -2.17
CA ASP A 14 12.36 17.65 -1.27
C ASP A 14 11.74 17.81 0.14
N PHE A 15 10.45 18.15 0.19
CA PHE A 15 9.70 18.22 1.46
C PHE A 15 9.52 16.85 2.12
N ALA A 16 9.27 15.80 1.34
CA ALA A 16 9.12 14.45 1.87
C ALA A 16 10.44 13.91 2.45
N GLU A 17 11.57 14.13 1.78
CA GLU A 17 12.90 13.78 2.26
C GLU A 17 13.20 14.51 3.57
N ARG A 18 12.97 15.83 3.60
CA ARG A 18 13.10 16.62 4.83
C ARG A 18 12.25 16.07 5.97
N ALA A 19 10.99 15.71 5.70
CA ALA A 19 10.11 15.13 6.69
C ALA A 19 10.67 13.83 7.28
N THR A 20 11.23 12.94 6.44
CA THR A 20 11.84 11.69 6.93
C THR A 20 13.09 11.92 7.77
N ILE A 21 13.88 12.95 7.45
CA ILE A 21 15.07 13.33 8.23
C ILE A 21 14.64 13.84 9.61
N GLU A 22 13.64 14.73 9.66
CA GLU A 22 13.12 15.31 10.90
C GLU A 22 12.41 14.26 11.78
N ASP A 23 11.69 13.31 11.18
CA ASP A 23 11.04 12.18 11.86
C ASP A 23 12.09 11.25 12.52
N LYS A 24 13.17 10.93 11.79
CA LYS A 24 14.32 10.18 12.35
C LYS A 24 15.03 10.94 13.47
N ALA A 25 15.11 12.26 13.35
CA ALA A 25 15.66 13.14 14.38
C ALA A 25 14.73 13.35 15.59
N LYS A 26 13.54 12.70 15.62
CA LYS A 26 12.50 12.86 16.65
C LYS A 26 11.97 14.29 16.77
N ASN A 27 12.18 15.12 15.76
CA ASN A 27 11.61 16.46 15.71
C ASN A 27 10.21 16.40 15.09
N TYR A 28 9.28 15.90 15.88
CA TYR A 28 7.92 15.57 15.47
C TYR A 28 7.10 16.78 15.00
N GLU A 29 7.32 17.97 15.58
CA GLU A 29 6.59 19.18 15.21
C GLU A 29 6.95 19.64 13.80
N ALA A 30 8.25 19.72 13.49
CA ALA A 30 8.74 20.07 12.16
C ALA A 30 8.37 18.98 11.14
N ALA A 31 8.53 17.70 11.50
CA ALA A 31 8.22 16.57 10.64
C ALA A 31 6.75 16.58 10.20
N ALA A 32 5.81 16.85 11.12
CA ALA A 32 4.39 16.93 10.80
C ALA A 32 4.10 18.06 9.79
N GLN A 33 4.72 19.23 9.95
CA GLN A 33 4.57 20.35 9.01
C GLN A 33 5.16 20.01 7.63
N ALA A 34 6.33 19.37 7.59
CA ALA A 34 6.97 18.95 6.34
C ALA A 34 6.15 17.87 5.61
N TYR A 35 5.57 16.89 6.32
CA TYR A 35 4.65 15.91 5.73
C TYR A 35 3.39 16.57 5.16
N MET A 36 2.79 17.53 5.86
CA MET A 36 1.64 18.28 5.34
C MET A 36 2.01 19.05 4.06
N ALA A 37 3.12 19.79 4.06
CA ALA A 37 3.58 20.51 2.87
C ALA A 37 3.82 19.58 1.68
N ALA A 38 4.46 18.42 1.90
CA ALA A 38 4.66 17.41 0.85
C ALA A 38 3.32 16.93 0.26
N THR A 39 2.31 16.67 1.11
CA THR A 39 0.98 16.22 0.65
C THR A 39 0.24 17.27 -0.16
N GLU A 40 0.36 18.55 0.20
CA GLU A 40 -0.23 19.66 -0.54
C GLU A 40 0.37 19.77 -1.95
N TRP A 41 1.70 19.67 -2.07
CA TRP A 41 2.38 19.68 -3.37
C TRP A 41 2.00 18.47 -4.23
N LEU A 42 1.92 17.27 -3.65
CA LEU A 42 1.45 16.07 -4.36
C LEU A 42 0.00 16.22 -4.82
N LEU A 43 -0.88 16.76 -3.98
CA LEU A 43 -2.28 16.98 -4.34
C LEU A 43 -2.41 18.04 -5.44
N HIS A 44 -1.65 19.14 -5.35
CA HIS A 44 -1.57 20.18 -6.37
C HIS A 44 -1.14 19.58 -7.72
N ALA A 45 -0.13 18.70 -7.71
CA ALA A 45 0.31 17.96 -8.88
C ALA A 45 -0.81 17.09 -9.47
N THR A 46 -1.62 16.40 -8.65
CA THR A 46 -2.73 15.58 -9.17
C THR A 46 -3.91 16.39 -9.72
N LYS A 47 -4.17 17.57 -9.15
CA LYS A 47 -5.30 18.44 -9.51
C LYS A 47 -5.04 19.19 -10.81
N TYR A 48 -3.83 19.72 -10.97
CA TYR A 48 -3.49 20.60 -12.09
C TYR A 48 -2.53 19.94 -13.10
N GLY A 49 -1.92 18.80 -12.77
CA GLY A 49 -1.03 18.07 -13.67
C GLY A 49 -1.76 17.18 -14.67
N VAL A 50 -1.30 17.21 -15.91
CA VAL A 50 -1.65 16.23 -16.94
C VAL A 50 -0.84 14.96 -16.66
N MET A 51 -1.49 13.96 -16.08
CA MET A 51 -0.87 12.69 -15.69
C MET A 51 -1.75 11.52 -16.11
N ASP A 52 -1.13 10.37 -16.37
CA ASP A 52 -1.84 9.11 -16.60
C ASP A 52 -2.57 8.62 -15.34
N ARG A 53 -3.67 7.87 -15.54
CA ARG A 53 -4.55 7.36 -14.46
C ARG A 53 -3.81 6.52 -13.40
N PRO A 54 -2.94 5.55 -13.75
CA PRO A 54 -2.11 4.84 -12.76
C PRO A 54 -1.14 5.75 -12.00
N MET A 55 -0.54 6.75 -12.66
CA MET A 55 0.39 7.68 -12.00
C MET A 55 -0.33 8.52 -10.94
N LYS A 56 -1.55 9.01 -11.26
CA LYS A 56 -2.40 9.71 -10.30
C LYS A 56 -2.75 8.84 -9.09
N HIS A 57 -3.01 7.55 -9.31
CA HIS A 57 -3.29 6.61 -8.23
C HIS A 57 -2.09 6.45 -7.29
N ASN A 58 -0.90 6.23 -7.83
CA ASN A 58 0.33 6.10 -7.04
C ASN A 58 0.65 7.37 -6.22
N ILE A 59 0.49 8.55 -6.83
CA ILE A 59 0.73 9.82 -6.14
C ILE A 59 -0.28 10.04 -5.02
N ARG A 60 -1.56 9.72 -5.25
CA ARG A 60 -2.60 9.78 -4.20
C ARG A 60 -2.32 8.79 -3.07
N ALA A 61 -1.92 7.56 -3.40
CA ALA A 61 -1.55 6.56 -2.41
C ALA A 61 -0.41 7.08 -1.52
N LYS A 62 0.64 7.67 -2.10
CA LYS A 62 1.73 8.31 -1.34
C LYS A 62 1.25 9.47 -0.47
N ALA A 63 0.40 10.35 -1.01
CA ALA A 63 -0.16 11.46 -0.23
C ALA A 63 -0.93 10.94 1.00
N ILE A 64 -1.72 9.88 0.86
CA ILE A 64 -2.44 9.25 1.98
C ILE A 64 -1.45 8.72 3.03
N THR A 65 -0.37 8.04 2.62
CA THR A 65 0.62 7.53 3.58
C THR A 65 1.30 8.65 4.38
N TYR A 66 1.60 9.79 3.75
CA TYR A 66 2.19 10.93 4.45
C TYR A 66 1.20 11.62 5.40
N VAL A 67 -0.09 11.71 5.03
CA VAL A 67 -1.14 12.20 5.95
C VAL A 67 -1.28 11.29 7.15
N GLN A 68 -1.33 9.97 6.95
CA GLN A 68 -1.41 9.00 8.05
C GLN A 68 -0.22 9.14 9.00
N ARG A 69 0.99 9.28 8.46
CA ARG A 69 2.19 9.49 9.28
C ARG A 69 2.12 10.80 10.08
N ALA A 70 1.63 11.88 9.48
CA ALA A 70 1.43 13.15 10.17
C ALA A 70 0.39 13.04 11.30
N GLU A 71 -0.69 12.27 11.11
CA GLU A 71 -1.69 12.01 12.16
C GLU A 71 -1.13 11.21 13.33
N GLU A 72 -0.31 10.18 13.06
CA GLU A 72 0.40 9.43 14.10
C GLU A 72 1.31 10.33 14.93
N ILE A 73 2.11 11.16 14.25
CA ILE A 73 3.02 12.10 14.90
C ILE A 73 2.24 13.09 15.77
N LYS A 74 1.10 13.58 15.28
CA LYS A 74 0.21 14.47 16.05
C LYS A 74 -0.34 13.78 17.30
N LYS A 75 -0.79 12.53 17.19
CA LYS A 75 -1.23 11.73 18.35
C LYS A 75 -0.10 11.53 19.37
N MET A 76 1.14 11.35 18.91
CA MET A 76 2.31 11.26 19.80
C MET A 76 2.60 12.60 20.52
N LEU A 77 2.37 13.73 19.86
CA LEU A 77 2.50 15.06 20.46
C LEU A 77 1.39 15.34 21.49
N ASP A 78 0.14 14.98 21.16
CA ASP A 78 -1.02 15.19 22.03
C ASP A 78 -0.98 14.29 23.29
N ASN A 79 -0.43 13.08 23.19
CA ASN A 79 -0.27 12.13 24.29
C ASN A 79 0.96 12.40 25.19
N LYS A 80 1.73 13.46 24.94
CA LYS A 80 2.82 13.86 25.84
C LYS A 80 2.18 14.38 27.14
N PRO A 81 2.42 13.77 28.32
CA PRO A 81 1.85 14.27 29.55
C PRO A 81 2.37 15.69 29.77
N LYS A 82 1.45 16.66 29.75
CA LYS A 82 1.71 17.99 30.29
C LYS A 82 1.97 17.80 31.77
N ASN A 83 3.25 17.73 32.16
CA ASN A 83 3.63 17.75 33.56
C ASN A 83 3.37 19.15 34.12
N THR A 84 2.17 19.34 34.63
CA THR A 84 1.82 20.23 35.74
C THR A 84 0.73 19.54 36.54
N GLN A 85 1.14 18.95 37.67
CA GLN A 85 0.39 18.67 38.89
C GLN A 85 -1.14 18.58 38.80
N ALA A 86 -1.68 17.37 38.99
CA ALA A 86 -2.71 17.10 40.00
C ALA A 86 -2.92 15.58 40.11
N MET A 87 -2.67 15.07 41.32
CA MET A 87 -3.24 13.79 41.78
C MET A 87 -4.77 13.95 41.83
N ALA A 88 -5.50 12.99 41.25
CA ALA A 88 -6.82 12.60 41.75
C ALA A 88 -7.20 11.26 41.12
N SER A 89 -7.14 10.24 41.96
CA SER A 89 -7.90 8.99 41.89
C SER A 89 -9.35 9.21 41.44
N ASN A 90 -9.89 8.33 40.58
CA ASN A 90 -11.05 7.55 40.98
C ASN A 90 -11.24 6.30 40.12
N GLU A 91 -11.43 5.20 40.82
CA GLU A 91 -11.92 3.92 40.31
C GLU A 91 -13.36 4.10 39.80
N ASN A 92 -13.77 3.34 38.77
CA ASN A 92 -14.64 2.19 39.02
C ASN A 92 -14.84 1.34 37.75
N SER A 93 -14.50 0.07 37.90
CA SER A 93 -15.23 -1.14 37.51
C SER A 93 -15.96 -1.21 36.16
N GLN A 94 -15.60 -2.22 35.36
CA GLN A 94 -16.54 -3.32 35.14
C GLN A 94 -15.84 -4.66 34.83
N ALA A 95 -16.26 -5.66 35.60
CA ALA A 95 -15.89 -7.07 35.51
C ALA A 95 -16.37 -7.76 34.24
N ASN A 96 -15.60 -8.74 33.75
CA ASN A 96 -16.01 -10.14 33.50
C ASN A 96 -14.89 -10.83 32.68
N SER A 97 -14.25 -11.88 33.19
CA SER A 97 -14.74 -13.27 33.27
C SER A 97 -14.51 -14.05 31.98
N ARG A 98 -13.98 -15.27 32.20
CA ARG A 98 -13.93 -16.44 31.32
C ARG A 98 -12.75 -16.52 30.35
N ASN A 99 -11.69 -17.05 30.93
CA ASN A 99 -10.91 -18.15 30.39
C ASN A 99 -11.79 -19.09 29.53
N GLY A 100 -11.63 -18.99 28.21
CA GLY A 100 -12.39 -19.72 27.20
C GLY A 100 -11.42 -20.35 26.20
N LYS A 101 -10.93 -21.53 26.56
CA LYS A 101 -10.57 -22.68 25.72
C LYS A 101 -10.50 -22.36 24.21
N LYS A 102 -9.26 -22.27 23.68
CA LYS A 102 -8.99 -22.43 22.23
C LYS A 102 -9.61 -23.75 21.77
N SER A 103 -10.70 -23.68 21.02
CA SER A 103 -11.14 -24.77 20.17
C SER A 103 -10.20 -24.82 18.97
N ASP A 104 -9.49 -25.93 18.86
CA ASP A 104 -8.67 -26.28 17.71
C ASP A 104 -9.62 -26.84 16.63
N ASP A 105 -10.39 -25.96 15.99
CA ASP A 105 -11.23 -26.31 14.82
C ASP A 105 -10.36 -26.25 13.56
N ASN A 106 -9.47 -27.24 13.45
CA ASN A 106 -8.52 -27.36 12.35
C ASN A 106 -9.12 -27.86 11.03
N ASP A 107 -10.41 -28.18 10.99
CA ASP A 107 -11.11 -28.82 9.84
C ASP A 107 -12.31 -28.02 9.31
N SER A 108 -12.27 -26.69 9.38
CA SER A 108 -13.15 -25.87 8.52
C SER A 108 -12.55 -25.76 7.11
N PRO A 109 -13.35 -25.78 6.03
CA PRO A 109 -12.84 -25.62 4.65
C PRO A 109 -12.08 -24.28 4.45
N ASP A 110 -12.35 -23.29 5.31
CA ASP A 110 -11.61 -22.03 5.35
C ASP A 110 -10.19 -22.18 5.91
N SER A 111 -9.96 -23.13 6.83
CA SER A 111 -8.62 -23.47 7.37
C SER A 111 -7.73 -24.09 6.30
N GLU A 112 -8.28 -24.98 5.45
CA GLU A 112 -7.55 -25.57 4.32
C GLU A 112 -7.21 -24.52 3.26
N ARG A 113 -8.18 -23.67 2.88
CA ARG A 113 -7.94 -22.55 1.96
C ARG A 113 -6.84 -21.63 2.48
N LYS A 114 -6.84 -21.32 3.77
CA LYS A 114 -5.83 -20.47 4.39
C LYS A 114 -4.45 -21.11 4.37
N ARG A 115 -4.34 -22.42 4.62
CA ARG A 115 -3.08 -23.17 4.51
C ARG A 115 -2.56 -23.20 3.06
N ILE A 116 -3.45 -23.38 2.08
CA ILE A 116 -3.10 -23.35 0.65
C ILE A 116 -2.62 -21.95 0.25
N MET A 117 -3.33 -20.89 0.66
CA MET A 117 -2.93 -19.51 0.38
C MET A 117 -1.60 -19.17 1.04
N GLN A 118 -1.37 -19.60 2.28
CA GLN A 118 -0.09 -19.38 2.96
C GLN A 118 1.08 -20.06 2.24
N LYS A 119 0.87 -21.29 1.75
CA LYS A 119 1.88 -22.00 0.93
C LYS A 119 2.12 -21.29 -0.41
N PHE A 120 1.08 -20.71 -1.00
CA PHE A 120 1.19 -19.97 -2.25
C PHE A 120 1.97 -18.66 -2.05
N GLU A 121 1.59 -17.86 -1.05
CA GLU A 121 2.25 -16.62 -0.68
C GLU A 121 3.74 -16.82 -0.37
N ALA A 122 4.10 -17.92 0.30
CA ALA A 122 5.49 -18.25 0.59
C ALA A 122 6.33 -18.55 -0.67
N ASN A 123 5.69 -18.96 -1.77
CA ASN A 123 6.35 -19.32 -3.02
C ASN A 123 6.29 -18.21 -4.08
N ILE A 124 5.61 -17.09 -3.81
CA ILE A 124 5.59 -15.94 -4.71
C ILE A 124 6.84 -15.09 -4.46
N VAL A 125 7.72 -15.01 -5.46
CA VAL A 125 8.85 -14.07 -5.44
C VAL A 125 8.38 -12.74 -6.03
N THR A 126 8.48 -11.66 -5.25
CA THR A 126 7.98 -10.33 -5.62
C THR A 126 9.02 -9.46 -6.33
N ASP A 127 10.32 -9.75 -6.16
CA ASP A 127 11.42 -8.99 -6.74
C ASP A 127 12.20 -9.86 -7.73
N LEU A 128 11.64 -9.99 -8.93
CA LEU A 128 12.23 -10.74 -10.03
C LEU A 128 12.86 -9.75 -11.01
N ASN A 129 14.20 -9.74 -11.09
CA ASN A 129 14.94 -8.99 -12.11
C ASN A 129 15.07 -9.76 -13.43
N VAL A 130 14.07 -10.60 -13.77
CA VAL A 130 14.05 -11.44 -14.97
C VAL A 130 12.91 -11.05 -15.89
N THR A 131 13.17 -11.07 -17.19
CA THR A 131 12.24 -10.70 -18.26
C THR A 131 11.94 -11.88 -19.18
N PHE A 132 10.89 -11.78 -20.01
CA PHE A 132 10.56 -12.83 -21.00
C PHE A 132 11.64 -13.02 -22.08
N ASP A 133 12.53 -12.05 -22.22
CA ASP A 133 13.61 -12.07 -23.19
C ASP A 133 14.82 -12.87 -22.67
N ASP A 134 14.92 -13.07 -21.35
CA ASP A 134 15.95 -13.89 -20.72
C ASP A 134 15.70 -15.40 -20.87
N VAL A 135 14.49 -15.80 -21.28
CA VAL A 135 14.12 -17.20 -21.54
C VAL A 135 14.29 -17.50 -23.02
N VAL A 136 15.18 -18.41 -23.39
CA VAL A 136 15.38 -18.80 -24.80
C VAL A 136 14.34 -19.83 -25.23
N GLY A 137 13.66 -19.61 -26.37
CA GLY A 137 12.68 -20.55 -26.95
C GLY A 137 11.27 -20.43 -26.37
N LEU A 138 10.46 -21.48 -26.57
CA LEU A 138 9.07 -21.60 -26.06
C LEU A 138 8.13 -20.44 -26.48
N GLU A 139 8.31 -19.89 -27.68
CA GLU A 139 7.55 -18.72 -28.15
C GLU A 139 6.04 -18.91 -28.16
N GLN A 140 5.56 -20.12 -28.47
CA GLN A 140 4.14 -20.46 -28.39
C GLN A 140 3.61 -20.36 -26.97
N ALA A 141 4.37 -20.87 -25.98
CA ALA A 141 3.97 -20.81 -24.57
C ALA A 141 4.02 -19.38 -24.02
N LYS A 142 5.04 -18.59 -24.38
CA LYS A 142 5.12 -17.16 -24.01
C LYS A 142 3.94 -16.38 -24.56
N THR A 143 3.58 -16.62 -25.82
CA THR A 143 2.45 -15.94 -26.47
C THR A 143 1.14 -16.33 -25.80
N ALA A 144 0.91 -17.62 -25.57
CA ALA A 144 -0.27 -18.10 -24.86
C ALA A 144 -0.38 -17.47 -23.46
N LEU A 145 0.72 -17.35 -22.71
CA LEU A 145 0.73 -16.74 -21.38
C LEU A 145 0.38 -15.24 -21.43
N ARG A 146 0.93 -14.50 -22.41
CA ARG A 146 0.61 -13.08 -22.61
C ARG A 146 -0.88 -12.88 -22.94
N GLU A 147 -1.44 -13.71 -23.83
CA GLU A 147 -2.84 -13.60 -24.24
C GLU A 147 -3.82 -14.03 -23.14
N ALA A 148 -3.49 -15.08 -22.41
CA ALA A 148 -4.36 -15.63 -21.39
C ALA A 148 -4.38 -14.82 -20.10
N VAL A 149 -3.22 -14.29 -19.69
CA VAL A 149 -3.05 -13.65 -18.36
C VAL A 149 -2.92 -12.14 -18.48
N ILE A 150 -2.03 -11.65 -19.36
CA ILE A 150 -1.73 -10.21 -19.42
C ILE A 150 -2.84 -9.44 -20.16
N LEU A 151 -3.37 -9.99 -21.25
CA LEU A 151 -4.36 -9.31 -22.10
C LEU A 151 -5.68 -9.01 -21.34
N PRO A 152 -6.25 -9.92 -20.53
CA PRO A 152 -7.43 -9.61 -19.72
C PRO A 152 -7.18 -8.54 -18.66
N VAL A 153 -6.00 -8.55 -18.03
CA VAL A 153 -5.62 -7.55 -17.01
C VAL A 153 -5.43 -6.17 -17.64
N LYS A 154 -4.79 -6.11 -18.82
CA LYS A 154 -4.52 -4.86 -19.53
C LYS A 154 -5.76 -4.27 -20.19
N PHE A 155 -6.66 -5.11 -20.71
CA PHE A 155 -7.85 -4.69 -21.44
C PHE A 155 -9.14 -5.32 -20.90
N PRO A 156 -9.54 -5.06 -19.65
CA PRO A 156 -10.69 -5.70 -19.02
C PRO A 156 -12.02 -5.40 -19.72
N LYS A 157 -12.09 -4.33 -20.52
CA LYS A 157 -13.27 -3.99 -21.32
C LYS A 157 -13.50 -4.93 -22.50
N LEU A 158 -12.43 -5.55 -23.04
CA LEU A 158 -12.54 -6.47 -24.18
C LEU A 158 -13.05 -7.86 -23.77
N PHE A 159 -12.98 -8.18 -22.48
CA PHE A 159 -13.39 -9.46 -21.89
C PHE A 159 -14.73 -9.35 -21.13
N LYS A 160 -15.64 -8.52 -21.61
CA LYS A 160 -17.01 -8.39 -21.08
C LYS A 160 -17.98 -9.23 -21.91
N GLY A 161 -18.91 -9.93 -21.24
CA GLY A 161 -19.92 -10.77 -21.89
C GLY A 161 -19.40 -12.15 -22.29
N LYS A 162 -19.60 -12.57 -23.54
CA LYS A 162 -19.26 -13.92 -24.03
C LYS A 162 -17.75 -14.21 -24.14
N ARG A 163 -16.91 -13.17 -24.16
CA ARG A 163 -15.45 -13.29 -24.21
C ARG A 163 -14.90 -13.38 -22.79
N LYS A 164 -14.98 -14.58 -22.20
CA LYS A 164 -14.43 -14.85 -20.87
C LYS A 164 -12.90 -15.02 -20.96
N PRO A 165 -12.12 -14.47 -20.03
CA PRO A 165 -10.69 -14.77 -19.96
C PRO A 165 -10.46 -16.26 -19.67
N TRP A 166 -9.26 -16.74 -19.93
CA TRP A 166 -8.92 -18.14 -19.71
C TRP A 166 -8.98 -18.46 -18.21
N ALA A 167 -9.44 -19.66 -17.85
CA ALA A 167 -9.59 -20.06 -16.46
C ALA A 167 -8.25 -20.42 -15.79
N GLY A 168 -7.22 -20.72 -16.59
CA GLY A 168 -5.89 -21.07 -16.14
C GLY A 168 -5.05 -21.58 -17.30
N ILE A 169 -3.75 -21.70 -17.09
CA ILE A 169 -2.81 -22.35 -18.00
C ILE A 169 -2.18 -23.51 -17.24
N LEU A 170 -2.20 -24.70 -17.85
CA LEU A 170 -1.48 -25.86 -17.33
C LEU A 170 -0.06 -25.85 -17.94
N LEU A 171 0.93 -25.60 -17.09
CA LEU A 171 2.34 -25.76 -17.45
C LEU A 171 2.78 -27.15 -17.01
N TYR A 172 3.35 -27.91 -17.95
CA TYR A 172 3.94 -29.22 -17.68
C TYR A 172 5.30 -29.27 -18.37
N GLY A 173 6.27 -29.91 -17.74
CA GLY A 173 7.66 -30.00 -18.19
C GLY A 173 8.44 -30.94 -17.30
#